data_AF-A0A8K0KL86-F1
#
_entry.id   AF-A0A8K0KL86-F1
#
_cell.length_a   1.000
_cell.length_b   1.000
_cell.length_c   1.000
_cell.angle_alpha   90.00
_cell.angle_beta   90.00
_cell.angle_gamma   90.00
#
_symmetry.space_group_name_H-M   'P 1'
#
loop_
_entity.id
_entity.type
_entity.pdbx_description
1 polymer ?
#
loop_
_entity_poly.entity_id
_entity_poly.type
_entity_poly.pdbx_seq_one_letter_code
_entity_poly.pdbx_strand_id
1 'polypeptide(L)'
;MCSVLFGSAMKFVGRSPLMALGAVAHVSLLVVLLLWEPHPDVPYVFFAISGLWGIGDAVWQTQVNDASLGLYNRTKPRVRGVINTLMTEETIKLYH
;
A
#
# COMPACT_ATOMS: atom_id res chain seq x y z
N MET A 1 -16.99 -0.10 19.94
CA MET A 1 -18.10 -0.35 18.98
C MET A 1 -17.69 -0.15 17.53
N CYS A 2 -16.75 0.75 17.19
CA CYS A 2 -16.31 0.96 15.80
C CYS A 2 -15.33 -0.11 15.26
N SER A 3 -14.54 -0.76 16.12
CA SER A 3 -13.50 -1.71 15.70
C SER A 3 -14.03 -3.01 15.11
N VAL A 4 -15.19 -3.48 15.58
CA VAL A 4 -15.80 -4.75 15.12
C VAL A 4 -16.46 -4.57 13.74
N LEU A 5 -17.10 -3.42 13.51
CA LEU A 5 -17.69 -3.06 12.22
C LEU A 5 -16.60 -2.87 11.15
N PHE A 6 -15.52 -2.15 11.49
CA PHE A 6 -14.39 -1.95 10.57
C PHE A 6 -13.66 -3.27 10.26
N GLY A 7 -13.46 -4.13 11.27
CA GLY A 7 -12.85 -5.45 11.08
C GLY A 7 -13.66 -6.42 10.24
N SER A 8 -15.01 -6.32 10.26
CA SER A 8 -15.89 -7.13 9.41
C SER A 8 -16.01 -6.56 7.99
N ALA A 9 -16.03 -5.23 7.84
CA ALA A 9 -16.03 -4.56 6.53
C ALA A 9 -14.77 -4.87 5.71
N MET A 10 -13.60 -4.89 6.35
CA MET A 10 -12.34 -5.22 5.65
C MET A 10 -12.27 -6.67 5.15
N LYS A 11 -13.03 -7.60 5.74
CA LYS A 11 -13.10 -9.00 5.27
C LYS A 11 -13.84 -9.15 3.95
N PHE A 12 -14.76 -8.24 3.63
CA PHE A 12 -15.61 -8.32 2.43
C PHE A 12 -15.08 -7.51 1.24
N VAL A 13 -14.32 -6.45 1.51
CA VAL A 13 -13.94 -5.49 0.47
C VAL A 13 -12.70 -5.96 -0.29
N GLY A 14 -11.79 -6.74 0.30
CA GLY A 14 -10.52 -7.09 -0.37
C GLY A 14 -9.59 -5.87 -0.54
N ARG A 15 -8.31 -6.10 -0.83
CA ARG A 15 -7.32 -5.01 -0.91
C ARG A 15 -7.60 -4.03 -2.05
N SER A 16 -8.05 -4.51 -3.20
CA SER A 16 -8.17 -3.72 -4.42
C SER A 16 -9.30 -2.69 -4.38
N PRO A 17 -10.52 -3.00 -3.90
CA PRO A 17 -11.60 -2.02 -3.82
C PRO A 17 -11.36 -0.94 -2.77
N LEU A 18 -10.67 -1.25 -1.67
CA LEU A 18 -10.27 -0.24 -0.68
C LEU A 18 -9.26 0.76 -1.28
N MET A 19 -8.31 0.25 -2.07
CA MET A 19 -7.34 1.08 -2.80
C MET A 19 -8.02 1.92 -3.89
N ALA A 20 -9.01 1.35 -4.58
CA ALA A 20 -9.80 2.06 -5.59
C ALA A 20 -10.66 3.18 -4.98
N LEU A 21 -11.35 2.93 -3.86
CA LEU A 21 -12.10 3.96 -3.13
C LEU A 21 -11.19 5.08 -2.63
N GLY A 22 -10.01 4.73 -2.09
CA GLY A 22 -8.99 5.71 -1.70
C GLY A 22 -8.48 6.53 -2.88
N ALA A 23 -8.26 5.92 -4.04
CA ALA A 23 -7.85 6.61 -5.26
C ALA A 23 -8.94 7.57 -5.77
N VAL A 24 -10.20 7.13 -5.79
CA VAL A 24 -11.34 7.98 -6.18
C VAL A 24 -11.47 9.18 -5.24
N ALA A 25 -11.29 8.99 -3.93
CA ALA A 25 -11.30 10.08 -2.96
C ALA A 25 -10.17 11.08 -3.22
N HIS A 26 -8.94 10.63 -3.50
CA HIS A 26 -7.84 11.53 -3.86
C HIS A 26 -8.08 12.30 -5.15
N VAL A 27 -8.57 11.63 -6.19
CA VAL A 27 -8.85 12.27 -7.48
C VAL A 27 -9.94 13.31 -7.31
N SER A 28 -10.99 13.01 -6.53
CA SER A 28 -12.03 13.99 -6.21
C SER A 28 -11.47 15.21 -5.46
N LEU A 29 -10.50 15.00 -4.56
CA LEU A 29 -9.85 16.08 -3.83
C LEU A 29 -8.97 16.96 -4.73
N LEU A 30 -8.25 16.34 -5.67
CA LEU A 30 -7.45 17.03 -6.68
C LEU A 30 -8.33 17.84 -7.63
N VAL A 31 -9.49 17.31 -8.03
CA VAL A 31 -10.46 18.04 -8.86
C VAL A 31 -11.01 19.25 -8.12
N VAL A 32 -11.32 19.12 -6.83
CA VAL A 32 -11.74 20.26 -6.00
C VAL A 32 -10.64 21.33 -5.91
N LEU A 33 -9.38 20.92 -5.74
CA LEU A 33 -8.21 21.81 -5.75
C LEU A 33 -8.05 22.57 -7.08
N LEU A 34 -8.24 21.87 -8.21
CA LEU A 34 -8.07 22.44 -9.55
C LEU A 34 -9.20 23.41 -9.92
N LEU A 35 -10.39 23.20 -9.38
CA LEU A 35 -11.55 24.07 -9.60
C LEU A 35 -11.63 25.22 -8.58
N TRP A 36 -10.80 25.21 -7.53
CA TRP A 36 -10.83 26.21 -6.46
C TRP A 36 -9.83 27.33 -6.71
N GLU A 37 -10.32 28.57 -6.68
CA GLU A 37 -9.50 29.78 -6.77
C GLU A 37 -9.11 30.24 -5.35
N PRO A 38 -7.81 30.32 -5.03
CA PRO A 38 -7.35 30.56 -3.66
C PRO A 38 -7.70 31.98 -3.21
N HIS A 39 -8.71 32.11 -2.35
CA HIS A 39 -9.05 33.39 -1.71
C HIS A 39 -8.27 33.54 -0.39
N PRO A 40 -7.60 34.68 -0.15
CA PRO A 40 -6.79 34.91 1.05
C PRO A 40 -7.53 34.80 2.40
N ASP A 41 -8.87 34.82 2.38
CA ASP A 41 -9.70 34.77 3.59
C ASP A 41 -9.92 33.34 4.13
N VAL A 42 -9.54 32.31 3.37
CA VAL A 42 -9.85 30.90 3.70
C VAL A 42 -8.64 29.95 3.58
N PRO A 43 -7.54 30.20 4.32
CA PRO A 43 -6.32 29.38 4.24
C PRO A 43 -6.50 27.94 4.77
N TYR A 44 -7.52 27.69 5.60
CA TYR A 44 -7.79 26.38 6.20
C TYR A 44 -8.14 25.30 5.16
N VAL A 45 -8.68 25.67 4.00
CA VAL A 45 -9.01 24.74 2.90
C VAL A 45 -7.74 24.08 2.37
N PHE A 46 -6.65 24.84 2.22
CA PHE A 46 -5.36 24.32 1.79
C PHE A 46 -4.80 23.28 2.78
N PHE A 47 -4.86 23.57 4.09
CA PHE A 47 -4.39 22.65 5.12
C PHE A 47 -5.24 21.37 5.22
N ALA A 48 -6.56 21.48 5.10
CA ALA A 48 -7.46 20.33 5.10
C ALA A 48 -7.17 19.38 3.92
N ILE A 49 -6.95 19.96 2.75
CA ILE A 49 -6.62 19.22 1.53
C ILE A 49 -5.25 18.55 1.63
N SER A 50 -4.23 19.27 2.11
CA SER A 50 -2.88 18.74 2.33
C SER A 50 -2.90 17.59 3.37
N GLY A 51 -3.65 17.75 4.46
CA GLY A 51 -3.83 16.70 5.46
C GLY A 51 -4.51 15.45 4.88
N LEU A 52 -5.57 15.64 4.10
CA LEU A 52 -6.30 14.52 3.49
C LEU A 52 -5.47 13.82 2.41
N TRP A 53 -4.65 14.57 1.65
CA TRP A 53 -3.67 14.02 0.73
C TRP A 53 -2.60 13.19 1.46
N GLY A 54 -2.04 13.69 2.56
CA GLY A 54 -1.04 12.96 3.35
C GLY A 54 -1.57 11.67 3.98
N ILE A 55 -2.82 11.69 4.49
CA ILE A 55 -3.49 10.47 5.00
C ILE A 55 -3.59 9.43 3.90
N GLY A 56 -3.98 9.88 2.72
CA GLY A 56 -4.21 9.00 1.62
C GLY A 56 -2.92 8.44 0.99
N ASP A 57 -1.84 9.23 0.93
CA ASP A 57 -0.51 8.74 0.56
C ASP A 57 -0.01 7.68 1.55
N ALA A 58 -0.21 7.89 2.86
CA ALA A 58 0.17 6.91 3.88
C ALA A 58 -0.59 5.57 3.72
N VAL A 59 -1.88 5.62 3.39
CA VAL A 59 -2.68 4.42 3.07
C VAL A 59 -2.14 3.76 1.80
N TRP A 60 -1.90 4.54 0.75
CA TRP A 60 -1.36 4.02 -0.51
C TRP A 60 -0.02 3.30 -0.30
N GLN A 61 0.91 3.92 0.42
CA GLN A 61 2.21 3.33 0.73
C GLN A 61 2.08 2.03 1.52
N THR A 62 1.22 2.00 2.54
CA THR A 62 0.98 0.78 3.34
C THR A 62 0.44 -0.35 2.47
N GLN A 63 -0.56 -0.05 1.65
CA GLN A 63 -1.17 -1.03 0.76
C GLN A 63 -0.18 -1.51 -0.30
N VAL A 64 0.62 -0.65 -0.93
CA VAL A 64 1.60 -1.06 -1.95
C VAL A 64 2.73 -1.89 -1.32
N ASN A 65 3.27 -1.45 -0.18
CA ASN A 65 4.33 -2.17 0.52
C ASN A 65 3.89 -3.57 0.94
N ASP A 66 2.66 -3.73 1.42
CA ASP A 66 2.10 -5.05 1.74
C ASP A 66 1.91 -5.94 0.48
N ALA A 67 1.76 -5.36 -0.71
CA ALA A 67 1.70 -6.14 -1.97
C ALA A 67 3.08 -6.69 -2.29
N SER A 68 4.04 -5.78 -2.34
CA SER A 68 5.43 -6.08 -2.65
C SER A 68 6.00 -7.08 -1.66
N LEU A 69 5.72 -6.91 -0.36
CA LEU A 69 6.12 -7.84 0.69
C LEU A 69 5.43 -9.20 0.55
N GLY A 70 4.14 -9.22 0.21
CA GLY A 70 3.41 -10.45 -0.08
C GLY A 70 4.05 -11.25 -1.22
N LEU A 71 4.37 -10.59 -2.33
CA LEU A 71 5.05 -11.23 -3.47
C LEU A 71 6.45 -11.73 -3.09
N TYR A 72 7.22 -10.91 -2.36
CA TYR A 72 8.53 -11.31 -1.86
C TYR A 72 8.46 -12.55 -0.97
N ASN A 73 7.49 -12.62 -0.06
CA ASN A 73 7.32 -13.79 0.82
C ASN A 73 6.92 -15.07 0.06
N ARG A 74 6.24 -14.94 -1.09
CA ARG A 74 5.94 -16.08 -1.96
C ARG A 74 7.17 -16.59 -2.70
N THR A 75 8.08 -15.70 -3.11
CA THR A 75 9.30 -16.07 -3.86
C THR A 75 10.46 -16.49 -2.95
N LYS A 76 10.55 -15.92 -1.74
CA LYS A 76 11.57 -16.21 -0.73
C LYS A 76 11.85 -17.70 -0.50
N PRO A 77 10.87 -18.59 -0.27
CA PRO A 77 11.14 -20.02 -0.06
C PRO A 77 11.72 -20.71 -1.30
N ARG A 78 11.29 -20.31 -2.50
CA ARG A 78 11.81 -20.86 -3.76
C ARG A 78 13.27 -20.46 -3.97
N VAL A 79 13.58 -19.17 -3.77
CA VAL A 79 14.96 -18.67 -3.85
C VAL A 79 15.85 -19.37 -2.83
N ARG A 80 15.39 -19.50 -1.58
CA ARG A 80 16.12 -20.21 -0.52
C ARG A 80 16.34 -21.68 -0.85
N GLY A 81 15.36 -22.34 -1.46
CA GLY A 81 15.49 -23.72 -1.95
C GLY A 81 16.60 -23.87 -3.00
N VAL A 82 16.60 -23.00 -4.02
CA VAL A 82 17.63 -23.02 -5.07
C VAL A 82 19.03 -22.79 -4.49
N ILE A 83 19.20 -21.82 -3.59
CA ILE A 83 20.50 -21.54 -2.96
C ILE A 83 20.99 -22.76 -2.16
N ASN A 84 20.10 -23.39 -1.39
CA ASN A 84 20.44 -24.59 -0.61
C ASN A 84 20.86 -25.76 -1.53
N THR A 85 20.19 -25.95 -2.67
CA THR A 85 20.55 -26.96 -3.66
C THR A 85 21.92 -26.67 -4.30
N LEU A 86 22.19 -25.41 -4.66
CA LEU A 86 23.49 -25.04 -5.25
C LEU A 86 24.65 -25.24 -4.25
N MET A 87 24.47 -24.84 -2.98
CA MET A 87 25.51 -25.05 -1.96
C MET A 87 25.78 -26.54 -1.68
N THR A 88 24.75 -27.39 -1.73
CA THR A 88 24.93 -28.83 -1.53
C THR A 88 25.68 -29.47 -2.70
N GLU A 89 25.35 -29.11 -3.95
CA GLU A 89 26.08 -29.53 -5.15
C GLU A 89 27.56 -29.11 -5.12
N GLU A 90 27.86 -27.87 -4.73
CA GLU A 90 29.26 -27.42 -4.60
C GLU A 90 30.00 -28.15 -3.48
N THR A 91 29.34 -28.37 -2.33
CA THR A 91 29.94 -29.11 -1.22
C THR A 91 30.27 -30.55 -1.62
N ILE A 92 29.39 -31.22 -2.37
CA ILE A 92 29.62 -32.58 -2.88
C ILE A 92 30.81 -32.61 -3.85
N LYS A 93 30.92 -31.62 -4.76
CA LYS A 93 32.06 -31.49 -5.69
C LYS A 93 33.39 -31.18 -5.00
N LEU A 94 33.38 -30.55 -3.83
CA LEU A 94 34.58 -30.26 -3.04
C LEU A 94 35.11 -31.49 -2.29
N TYR A 95 34.25 -32.48 -2.03
CA TYR A 95 34.58 -33.66 -1.22
C TYR A 95 34.81 -34.95 -2.03
N HIS A 96 34.59 -34.92 -3.34
CA HIS A 96 34.88 -36.01 -4.29
C HIS A 96 35.97 -35.59 -5.27
#